data_AF-A0A1Q4ZVX9-F1
#
_entry.id   AF-A0A1Q4ZVX9-F1
#
_cell.length_a   1.000
_cell.length_b   1.000
_cell.length_c   1.000
_cell.angle_alpha   90.00
_cell.angle_beta   90.00
_cell.angle_gamma   90.00
#
_symmetry.space_group_name_H-M   'P 1'
#
loop_
_entity.id
_entity.type
_entity.pdbx_description
1 polymer ?
#
loop_
_entity_poly.entity_id
_entity_poly.type
_entity_poly.pdbx_seq_one_letter_code
_entity_poly.pdbx_strand_id
1 'polypeptide(L)'
;MSIYTLTPKPGFERYTIQVGWNPHRTFFATVVDFAWDPVTDPDNKPKTIRIGLVETILDPAEVFLAVEPYAVIPGDLAATLRADQAAHPVR
;
A
#
# COMPACT_ATOMS: atom_id res chain seq x y z
N MET A 1 -1.03 3.65 13.39
CA MET A 1 -1.07 3.50 11.93
C MET A 1 0.29 2.99 11.53
N SER A 2 0.34 1.91 10.76
CA SER A 2 1.57 1.41 10.15
C SER A 2 1.45 1.39 8.63
N ILE A 3 2.60 1.50 7.97
CA ILE A 3 2.75 1.43 6.51
C ILE A 3 3.93 0.50 6.22
N TYR A 4 3.72 -0.46 5.32
CA TYR A 4 4.73 -1.40 4.84
C TYR A 4 4.91 -1.19 3.35
N THR A 5 6.13 -0.89 2.93
CA THR A 5 6.50 -0.83 1.51
C THR A 5 6.79 -2.24 1.02
N LEU A 6 6.12 -2.66 -0.06
CA LEU A 6 6.31 -3.96 -0.67
C LEU A 6 7.39 -3.91 -1.74
N THR A 7 8.03 -5.05 -1.98
CA THR A 7 8.95 -5.21 -3.10
C THR A 7 8.15 -5.34 -4.40
N PRO A 8 8.39 -4.49 -5.41
CA PRO A 8 7.74 -4.64 -6.71
C PRO A 8 8.13 -5.96 -7.38
N LYS A 9 7.19 -6.54 -8.15
CA LYS A 9 7.49 -7.67 -9.03
C LYS A 9 8.36 -7.21 -10.21
N PRO A 10 9.07 -8.12 -10.90
CA PRO A 10 9.79 -7.79 -12.12
C PRO A 10 8.89 -7.11 -13.16
N GLY A 11 9.34 -5.99 -13.72
CA GLY A 11 8.58 -5.15 -14.66
C GLY A 11 7.69 -4.09 -13.99
N PHE A 12 7.67 -4.02 -12.66
CA PHE A 12 6.91 -3.05 -11.88
C PHE A 12 7.79 -2.15 -10.99
N GLU A 13 9.10 -2.10 -11.25
CA GLU A 13 10.09 -1.40 -10.42
C GLU A 13 9.86 0.12 -10.34
N ARG A 14 9.15 0.68 -11.33
CA ARG A 14 8.74 2.10 -11.35
C ARG A 14 7.67 2.44 -10.31
N TYR A 15 7.03 1.43 -9.74
CA TYR A 15 5.96 1.60 -8.78
C TYR A 15 6.48 1.50 -7.35
N THR A 16 6.00 2.40 -6.50
CA THR A 16 6.08 2.23 -5.05
C THR A 16 4.74 1.70 -4.56
N ILE A 17 4.74 0.47 -4.04
CA ILE A 17 3.55 -0.19 -3.52
C ILE A 17 3.63 -0.22 -1.99
N GLN A 18 2.60 0.26 -1.32
CA GLN A 18 2.50 0.31 0.12
C GLN A 18 1.18 -0.25 0.59
N VAL A 19 1.18 -0.97 1.72
CA VAL A 19 -0.02 -1.44 2.40
C VAL A 19 0.05 -1.08 3.88
N GLY A 20 -1.10 -0.87 4.51
CA GLY A 20 -1.12 -0.41 5.90
C GLY A 20 -2.50 -0.46 6.52
N TRP A 21 -2.60 0.08 7.73
CA TRP A 21 -3.87 0.33 8.41
C TRP A 21 -3.91 1.76 8.96
N ASN A 22 -5.08 2.40 8.90
CA ASN A 22 -5.25 3.81 9.23
C ASN A 22 -5.86 4.00 10.65
N PRO A 23 -5.94 5.24 11.18
CA PRO A 23 -6.52 5.48 12.51
C PRO A 23 -7.97 5.00 12.70
N HIS A 24 -8.74 4.81 11.62
CA HIS A 24 -10.08 4.24 11.65
C HIS A 24 -10.09 2.70 11.75
N ARG A 25 -8.91 2.07 11.93
CA ARG A 25 -8.72 0.62 11.99
C ARG A 25 -9.18 -0.11 10.72
N THR A 26 -9.08 0.54 9.57
CA THR A 26 -9.27 -0.09 8.27
C THR A 26 -7.94 -0.26 7.55
N PHE A 27 -7.87 -1.24 6.67
CA PHE A 27 -6.70 -1.53 5.84
C PHE A 27 -6.74 -0.71 4.55
N PHE A 28 -5.57 -0.37 4.02
CA PHE A 28 -5.44 0.41 2.79
C PHE A 28 -4.20 -0.01 2.00
N ALA A 29 -4.22 0.29 0.69
CA ALA A 29 -3.04 0.26 -0.17
C ALA A 29 -2.83 1.58 -0.89
N THR A 30 -1.58 1.88 -1.20
CA THR A 30 -1.19 2.96 -2.10
C THR A 30 -0.25 2.39 -3.17
N VAL A 31 -0.54 2.67 -4.43
CA VAL A 31 0.35 2.40 -5.57
C VAL A 31 0.71 3.74 -6.18
N VAL A 32 2.00 4.08 -6.17
CA VAL A 32 2.52 5.33 -6.74
C VAL A 32 3.36 5.01 -7.97
N ASP A 33 3.01 5.60 -9.10
CA ASP A 33 3.74 5.48 -10.36
C ASP A 33 4.69 6.67 -10.55
N PHE A 34 5.99 6.37 -10.65
CA PHE A 34 7.04 7.34 -10.94
C PHE A 34 7.51 7.29 -12.41
N ALA A 35 6.69 6.83 -13.36
CA ALA A 35 7.03 6.73 -14.78
C ALA A 35 7.44 8.03 -15.50
N TRP A 36 7.50 9.17 -14.81
CA TRP A 36 7.87 10.46 -15.40
C TRP A 36 9.36 10.75 -15.15
N ASP A 37 10.01 11.38 -16.13
CA ASP A 37 11.39 11.83 -16.00
C ASP A 37 11.38 13.28 -15.46
N PRO A 38 11.89 13.54 -14.26
CA PRO A 38 11.89 14.86 -13.67
C PRO A 38 12.80 15.88 -14.36
N VAL A 39 13.72 15.41 -15.20
CA VAL A 39 14.61 16.27 -16.00
C VAL A 39 13.90 16.73 -17.26
N THR A 40 13.19 15.83 -17.95
CA THR A 40 12.54 16.17 -19.24
C THR A 40 11.10 16.61 -19.11
N ASP A 41 10.43 16.30 -18.00
CA ASP A 41 9.02 16.61 -17.75
C ASP A 41 8.79 17.15 -16.32
N PRO A 42 9.48 18.23 -15.90
CA PRO A 42 9.55 18.70 -14.51
C PRO A 42 8.20 19.01 -13.86
N ASP A 43 7.19 19.31 -14.67
CA ASP A 43 5.85 19.71 -14.20
C ASP A 43 4.92 18.51 -13.94
N ASN A 44 5.32 17.31 -14.36
CA ASN A 44 4.52 16.10 -14.14
C ASN A 44 4.62 15.62 -12.70
N LYS A 45 3.62 14.84 -12.27
CA LYS A 45 3.50 14.38 -10.89
C LYS A 45 3.31 12.87 -10.84
N PRO A 46 3.83 12.19 -9.80
CA PRO A 46 3.58 10.78 -9.61
C PRO A 46 2.08 10.49 -9.57
N LYS A 47 1.63 9.48 -10.32
CA LYS A 47 0.23 9.07 -10.29
C LYS A 47 0.02 8.18 -9.08
N THR A 48 -0.95 8.54 -8.24
CA THR A 48 -1.22 7.81 -6.98
C THR A 48 -2.60 7.17 -7.04
N ILE A 49 -2.65 5.85 -6.87
CA ILE A 49 -3.89 5.09 -6.67
C ILE A 49 -3.96 4.71 -5.19
N ARG A 50 -5.10 4.98 -4.55
CA ARG A 50 -5.36 4.64 -3.14
C ARG A 50 -6.56 3.73 -3.04
N ILE A 51 -6.38 2.59 -2.38
CA ILE A 51 -7.42 1.59 -2.07
C ILE A 51 -7.71 1.66 -0.58
N GLY A 52 -8.97 1.56 -0.16
CA GLY A 52 -9.33 1.71 1.27
C GLY A 52 -9.26 3.14 1.80
N LEU A 53 -9.23 4.14 0.91
CA LEU A 53 -9.31 5.55 1.30
C LEU A 53 -10.73 5.96 1.72
N VAL A 54 -11.74 5.44 1.01
CA VAL A 54 -13.17 5.69 1.27
C VAL A 54 -13.87 4.42 1.75
N GLU A 55 -13.38 3.25 1.31
CA GLU A 55 -13.93 1.95 1.65
C GLU A 55 -13.48 1.50 3.04
N THR A 56 -14.39 0.87 3.78
CA THR A 56 -14.09 0.24 5.05
C THR A 56 -13.61 -1.19 4.79
N ILE A 57 -12.30 -1.37 4.66
CA ILE A 57 -11.69 -2.68 4.47
C ILE A 57 -11.23 -3.22 5.83
N LEU A 58 -11.79 -4.35 6.27
CA LEU A 58 -11.49 -4.97 7.57
C LEU A 58 -10.65 -6.25 7.45
N ASP A 59 -10.49 -6.79 6.25
CA ASP A 59 -9.57 -7.89 5.98
C ASP A 59 -8.38 -7.39 5.14
N PRO A 60 -7.12 -7.47 5.62
CA PRO A 60 -5.95 -7.13 4.82
C PRO A 60 -5.86 -7.94 3.52
N ALA A 61 -6.48 -9.13 3.44
CA ALA A 61 -6.51 -9.91 2.21
C ALA A 61 -7.15 -9.17 1.03
N GLU A 62 -8.17 -8.34 1.26
CA GLU A 62 -8.82 -7.54 0.21
C GLU A 62 -7.86 -6.51 -0.39
N VAL A 63 -7.07 -5.85 0.45
CA VAL A 63 -6.01 -4.93 0.02
C VAL A 63 -4.93 -5.68 -0.75
N PHE A 64 -4.57 -6.87 -0.29
CA PHE A 64 -3.53 -7.70 -0.90
C PHE A 64 -3.89 -8.13 -2.32
N LEU A 65 -5.14 -8.56 -2.55
CA LEU A 65 -5.61 -8.90 -3.89
C LEU A 65 -5.45 -7.75 -4.88
N ALA A 66 -5.67 -6.52 -4.44
CA ALA A 66 -5.55 -5.35 -5.31
C ALA A 66 -4.10 -4.99 -5.66
N VAL A 67 -3.12 -5.34 -4.81
CA VAL A 67 -1.69 -5.07 -5.05
C VAL A 67 -0.89 -6.28 -5.52
N GLU A 68 -1.45 -7.48 -5.44
CA GLU A 68 -0.85 -8.74 -5.87
C GLU A 68 -0.28 -8.68 -7.30
N PRO A 69 -0.92 -8.04 -8.30
CA PRO A 69 -0.34 -7.97 -9.64
C PRO A 69 1.01 -7.25 -9.70
N TYR A 70 1.27 -6.33 -8.76
CA TYR A 70 2.38 -5.38 -8.83
C TYR A 70 3.52 -5.68 -7.86
N ALA A 71 3.25 -6.43 -6.78
CA ALA A 71 4.19 -6.59 -5.68
C ALA A 71 4.25 -8.01 -5.12
N VAL A 72 5.40 -8.35 -4.56
CA VAL A 72 5.58 -9.56 -3.74
C VAL A 72 5.00 -9.28 -2.36
N ILE A 73 4.06 -10.13 -1.94
CA ILE A 73 3.40 -10.02 -0.63
C ILE A 73 4.05 -11.04 0.31
N PRO A 74 4.76 -10.60 1.37
CA PRO A 74 5.28 -11.50 2.40
C PRO A 74 4.16 -12.31 3.05
N GLY A 75 4.38 -13.61 3.25
CA GLY A 75 3.34 -14.52 3.76
C GLY A 75 2.87 -14.23 5.19
N ASP A 76 3.69 -13.55 5.98
CA ASP A 76 3.39 -13.13 7.36
C ASP A 76 2.77 -11.74 7.46
N LEU A 77 2.68 -10.98 6.36
CA LEU A 77 2.31 -9.57 6.40
C LEU A 77 0.90 -9.33 6.95
N ALA A 78 -0.06 -10.21 6.65
CA ALA A 78 -1.41 -10.11 7.22
C ALA A 78 -1.40 -10.22 8.75
N ALA A 79 -0.60 -11.14 9.30
CA ALA A 79 -0.48 -11.32 10.73
C ALA A 79 0.23 -10.12 11.37
N THR A 80 1.29 -9.64 10.73
CA THR A 80 2.04 -8.45 11.16
C THR A 80 1.16 -7.20 11.20
N LEU A 81 0.35 -6.95 10.17
CA LEU A 81 -0.60 -5.82 10.13
C LEU A 81 -1.65 -5.91 11.24
N ARG A 82 -2.22 -7.09 11.48
CA ARG A 82 -3.22 -7.30 12.55
C ARG A 82 -2.59 -7.12 13.94
N ALA A 83 -1.40 -7.65 14.15
CA ALA A 83 -0.67 -7.50 15.41
C ALA A 83 -0.35 -6.03 15.69
N ASP A 84 0.13 -5.30 14.68
CA ASP A 84 0.42 -3.86 14.81
C ASP A 84 -0.85 -3.06 15.12
N GLN A 85 -1.95 -3.30 14.38
CA GLN A 85 -3.23 -2.66 14.64
C GLN A 85 -3.75 -2.94 16.07
N ALA A 86 -3.61 -4.17 16.57
CA ALA A 86 -4.02 -4.55 17.92
C ALA A 86 -3.18 -3.86 19.02
N ALA A 87 -1.88 -3.66 18.78
CA ALA A 87 -0.97 -2.99 19.71
C ALA A 87 -1.25 -1.49 19.90
N HIS A 88 -2.08 -0.89 19.06
CA HIS A 88 -2.43 0.54 19.10
C HIS A 88 -3.87 0.75 19.57
N PRO A 89 -4.17 0.67 20.89
CA PRO A 89 -5.51 0.85 21.42
C PRO A 89 -6.11 2.20 21.02
N VAL A 90 -7.42 2.21 20.75
CA VAL A 90 -8.16 3.46 20.53
C VAL A 90 -8.08 4.26 21.83
N ARG A 91 -7.47 5.45 21.77
CA ARG A 91 -7.49 6.40 22.88
C ARG A 91 -8.83 7.09 22.96
#